data_AF-A0A7S1VLZ8-F1
#
_entry.id   AF-A0A7S1VLZ8-F1
#
_cell.length_a   1.000
_cell.length_b   1.000
_cell.length_c   1.000
_cell.angle_alpha   90.00
_cell.angle_beta   90.00
_cell.angle_gamma   90.00
#
_symmetry.space_group_name_H-M   'P 1'
#
loop_
_entity.id
_entity.type
_entity.pdbx_description
1 polymer ?
#
loop_
_entity_poly.entity_id
_entity_poly.type
_entity_poly.pdbx_seq_one_letter_code
_entity_poly.pdbx_strand_id
1 'polypeptide(L)'
;KTMERDYRLSHADLTPGAVGCALSHVGVAQLALKRKLPLIAVFEDDAVLSPRFTPQYITHIVNHWMPTTTTSSNIPWDCLLLGWSGAAPTSPDCKVQPVHKFWGMHAYVLSKTGMVQLVKHALPIRTHLDHALSQASGEDDFRVYGVSQQEDRILQR
;
A
#
# COMPACT_ATOMS: atom_id res chain seq x y z
N LYS A 1 -1.94 -21.89 20.39
CA LYS A 1 -0.81 -21.58 21.29
C LYS A 1 -1.11 -20.23 21.93
N THR A 2 -1.33 -20.24 23.24
CA THR A 2 -1.63 -19.05 24.06
C THR A 2 -0.35 -18.23 24.19
N MET A 3 -0.42 -16.92 23.97
CA MET A 3 0.73 -16.02 24.04
C MET A 3 1.17 -15.82 25.50
N GLU A 4 2.21 -16.53 25.91
CA GLU A 4 2.98 -16.18 27.11
C GLU A 4 4.26 -15.42 26.68
N ARG A 5 4.33 -14.15 27.07
CA ARG A 5 5.52 -13.27 27.19
C ARG A 5 6.19 -12.73 25.91
N ASP A 6 6.13 -11.40 25.82
CA ASP A 6 6.90 -10.32 25.14
C ASP A 6 8.20 -10.57 24.35
N TYR A 7 8.59 -11.79 23.99
CA TYR A 7 9.78 -12.03 23.16
C TYR A 7 9.39 -12.53 21.77
N ARG A 8 9.67 -11.71 20.75
CA ARG A 8 9.66 -12.15 19.34
C ARG A 8 10.74 -13.21 19.16
N LEU A 9 10.37 -14.42 18.74
CA LEU A 9 11.30 -15.50 18.41
C LEU A 9 11.70 -15.45 16.93
N SER A 10 10.85 -14.85 16.08
CA SER A 10 11.13 -14.60 14.67
C SER A 10 10.51 -13.29 14.16
N HIS A 11 11.03 -12.73 13.06
CA HIS A 11 10.40 -11.57 12.36
C HIS A 11 9.01 -11.89 11.80
N ALA A 12 8.64 -13.18 11.72
CA ALA A 12 7.35 -13.64 11.24
C ALA A 12 6.30 -13.77 12.36
N ASP A 13 6.71 -13.59 13.63
CA ASP A 13 5.79 -13.71 14.76
C ASP A 13 4.86 -12.50 14.81
N LEU A 14 3.56 -12.76 14.66
CA LEU A 14 2.52 -11.75 14.84
C LEU A 14 2.53 -11.22 16.26
N THR A 15 2.91 -9.95 16.43
CA THR A 15 2.72 -9.24 17.70
C THR A 15 1.34 -8.59 17.77
N PRO A 16 0.84 -8.26 18.98
CA PRO A 16 -0.36 -7.45 19.13
C PRO A 16 -0.31 -6.15 18.30
N GLY A 17 0.86 -5.52 18.21
CA GLY A 17 1.09 -4.36 17.35
C GLY A 17 0.93 -4.66 15.85
N ALA A 18 1.42 -5.80 15.36
CA ALA A 18 1.25 -6.20 13.96
C ALA A 18 -0.22 -6.51 13.62
N VAL A 19 -0.94 -7.15 14.55
CA VAL A 19 -2.38 -7.37 14.45
C VAL A 19 -3.13 -6.03 14.44
N GLY A 20 -2.78 -5.12 15.35
CA GLY A 20 -3.36 -3.78 15.42
C GLY A 20 -3.14 -2.96 14.15
N CYS A 21 -1.92 -2.97 13.60
CA CYS A 21 -1.60 -2.36 12.32
C CYS A 21 -2.52 -2.91 11.21
N ALA A 22 -2.58 -4.23 11.02
CA ALA A 22 -3.42 -4.85 10.00
C ALA A 22 -4.91 -4.48 10.15
N LEU A 23 -5.45 -4.53 11.37
CA LEU A 23 -6.84 -4.18 11.64
C LEU A 23 -7.14 -2.70 11.36
N SER A 24 -6.20 -1.79 11.64
CA SER A 24 -6.36 -0.37 11.33
C SER A 24 -6.48 -0.13 9.82
N HIS A 25 -5.60 -0.72 8.99
CA HIS A 25 -5.70 -0.60 7.53
C HIS A 25 -6.98 -1.23 6.98
N VAL A 26 -7.38 -2.40 7.49
CA VAL A 26 -8.65 -3.05 7.13
C VAL A 26 -9.84 -2.15 7.49
N GLY A 27 -9.84 -1.56 8.68
CA GLY A 27 -10.91 -0.68 9.14
C GLY A 27 -11.08 0.56 8.26
N VAL A 28 -9.96 1.18 7.87
CA VAL A 28 -9.97 2.32 6.93
C VAL A 28 -10.52 1.92 5.55
N ALA A 29 -10.06 0.79 5.00
CA ALA A 29 -10.53 0.30 3.70
C ALA A 29 -12.03 -0.05 3.73
N GLN A 30 -12.50 -0.73 4.77
CA GLN A 30 -13.92 -1.07 4.95
C GLN A 30 -14.79 0.18 5.12
N LEU A 31 -14.32 1.18 5.88
CA LEU A 31 -15.02 2.45 6.05
C LEU A 31 -15.18 3.18 4.71
N ALA A 32 -14.11 3.24 3.91
CA ALA A 32 -14.13 3.86 2.59
C ALA A 32 -15.04 3.13 1.61
N LEU A 33 -15.05 1.79 1.61
CA LEU A 33 -15.99 0.97 0.84
C LEU A 33 -17.44 1.25 1.24
N LYS A 34 -17.73 1.30 2.55
CA LYS A 34 -19.07 1.65 3.07
C LYS A 34 -19.51 3.04 2.64
N ARG A 35 -18.57 4.00 2.60
CA ARG A 35 -18.79 5.37 2.11
C ARG A 35 -18.80 5.49 0.59
N LYS A 36 -18.58 4.39 -0.14
CA LYS A 36 -18.53 4.34 -1.61
C LYS A 36 -17.49 5.30 -2.21
N LEU A 37 -16.36 5.49 -1.52
CA LEU A 37 -15.27 6.30 -2.04
C LEU A 37 -14.58 5.56 -3.20
N PRO A 38 -14.29 6.21 -4.33
CA PRO A 38 -13.65 5.57 -5.48
C PRO A 38 -12.16 5.35 -5.25
N LEU A 39 -11.55 6.21 -4.44
CA LEU A 39 -10.14 6.26 -4.14
C LEU A 39 -9.95 6.76 -2.71
N ILE A 40 -8.93 6.26 -2.02
CA ILE A 40 -8.47 6.82 -0.75
C ILE A 40 -6.95 6.92 -0.74
N ALA A 41 -6.43 7.97 -0.10
CA ALA A 41 -5.03 8.04 0.30
C ALA A 41 -4.95 7.80 1.82
N VAL A 42 -4.03 6.95 2.23
CA VAL A 42 -3.82 6.56 3.63
C VAL A 42 -2.39 6.90 4.00
N PHE A 43 -2.23 7.52 5.17
CA PHE A 43 -0.94 7.88 5.77
C PHE A 43 -0.96 7.41 7.22
N GLU A 44 0.09 6.70 7.64
CA GLU A 44 0.40 6.48 9.05
C GLU A 44 0.82 7.82 9.70
N ASP A 45 0.69 7.90 11.01
CA ASP A 45 1.02 9.10 11.79
C ASP A 45 2.54 9.37 11.86
N ASP A 46 3.36 8.36 11.61
CA ASP A 46 4.82 8.44 11.52
C ASP A 46 5.34 8.68 10.09
N ALA A 47 4.46 8.88 9.11
CA ALA A 47 4.88 9.13 7.72
C ALA A 47 5.49 10.53 7.56
N VAL A 48 6.75 10.61 7.10
CA VAL A 48 7.44 11.88 6.86
C VAL A 48 7.24 12.34 5.42
N LEU A 49 6.41 13.36 5.23
CA LEU A 49 6.16 14.01 3.93
C LEU A 49 7.39 14.80 3.45
N SER A 50 7.78 14.60 2.20
CA SER A 50 8.75 15.47 1.51
C SER A 50 8.26 16.92 1.51
N PRO A 51 9.13 17.94 1.62
CA PRO A 51 8.75 19.34 1.50
C PRO A 51 8.06 19.71 0.18
N ARG A 52 8.20 18.87 -0.85
CA ARG A 52 7.54 19.05 -2.15
C ARG A 52 6.17 18.36 -2.24
N PHE A 53 5.80 17.57 -1.22
CA PHE A 53 4.52 16.90 -1.19
C PHE A 53 3.39 17.93 -1.06
N THR A 54 2.40 17.80 -1.94
CA THR A 54 1.13 18.51 -1.84
C THR A 54 0.00 17.53 -2.09
N PRO A 55 -1.22 17.74 -1.57
CA PRO A 55 -2.36 16.90 -1.92
C PRO A 55 -2.59 16.82 -3.45
N GLN A 56 -2.30 17.90 -4.18
CA GLN A 56 -2.38 17.96 -5.63
C GLN A 56 -1.39 17.02 -6.33
N TYR A 57 -0.27 16.73 -5.68
CA TYR A 57 0.73 15.81 -6.21
C TYR A 57 0.16 14.39 -6.36
N ILE A 58 -0.62 13.89 -5.39
CA ILE A 58 -1.29 12.59 -5.51
C ILE A 58 -2.23 12.58 -6.71
N THR A 59 -3.05 13.62 -6.84
CA THR A 59 -3.97 13.78 -7.97
C THR A 59 -3.21 13.80 -9.30
N HIS A 60 -2.06 14.47 -9.34
CA HIS A 60 -1.21 14.50 -10.52
C HIS A 60 -0.69 13.11 -10.90
N ILE A 61 -0.14 12.36 -9.93
CA ILE A 61 0.34 10.99 -10.18
C ILE A 61 -0.78 10.10 -10.72
N VAL A 62 -1.93 10.11 -10.04
CA VAL A 62 -3.09 9.27 -10.37
C VAL A 62 -3.63 9.60 -11.76
N ASN A 63 -3.67 10.87 -12.15
CA ASN A 63 -4.25 11.28 -13.43
C ASN A 63 -3.27 11.19 -14.61
N HIS A 64 -1.95 11.30 -14.38
CA HIS A 64 -0.97 11.44 -15.45
C HIS A 64 0.02 10.29 -15.57
N TRP A 65 0.35 9.61 -14.47
CA TRP A 65 1.41 8.59 -14.46
C TRP A 65 0.84 7.19 -14.30
N MET A 66 -0.27 7.06 -13.57
CA MET A 66 -0.90 5.77 -13.36
C MET A 66 -1.59 5.27 -14.64
N PRO A 67 -1.56 3.96 -14.91
CA PRO A 67 -2.33 3.39 -16.01
C PRO A 67 -3.82 3.68 -15.78
N THR A 68 -4.45 4.28 -16.78
CA THR A 68 -5.90 4.50 -16.80
C THR A 68 -6.50 3.70 -17.95
N THR A 69 -7.72 3.21 -17.77
CA THR A 69 -8.53 2.81 -18.93
C THR A 69 -9.26 4.05 -19.45
N THR A 70 -9.74 4.00 -20.69
CA THR A 70 -10.51 5.06 -21.34
C THR A 70 -11.80 5.45 -20.61
N THR A 71 -12.16 4.74 -19.54
CA THR A 71 -13.32 5.03 -18.69
C THR A 71 -12.88 5.16 -17.23
N SER A 72 -13.32 6.24 -16.56
CA SER A 72 -13.08 6.52 -15.14
C SER A 72 -13.59 5.44 -14.16
N SER A 73 -14.36 4.46 -14.66
CA SER A 73 -14.90 3.34 -13.90
C SER A 73 -13.99 2.10 -13.83
N ASN A 74 -12.93 2.01 -14.63
CA ASN A 74 -12.04 0.84 -14.65
C ASN A 74 -10.61 1.25 -14.34
N ILE A 75 -10.31 1.42 -13.05
CA ILE A 75 -8.94 1.61 -12.56
C ILE A 75 -8.24 0.25 -12.64
N PRO A 76 -7.21 0.06 -13.49
CA PRO A 76 -6.62 -1.26 -13.73
C PRO A 76 -5.65 -1.72 -12.62
N TRP A 77 -5.47 -0.90 -11.59
CA TRP A 77 -4.53 -1.09 -10.49
C TRP A 77 -5.24 -1.04 -9.13
N ASP A 78 -4.62 -1.62 -8.13
CA ASP A 78 -5.18 -1.78 -6.78
C ASP A 78 -4.54 -0.80 -5.79
N CYS A 79 -3.22 -0.69 -5.81
CA CYS A 79 -2.47 0.12 -4.87
C CYS A 79 -1.38 0.94 -5.55
N LEU A 80 -1.22 2.19 -5.12
CA LEU A 80 -0.07 3.03 -5.43
C LEU A 80 0.68 3.34 -4.13
N LEU A 81 1.90 2.84 -3.99
CA LEU A 81 2.79 3.13 -2.88
C LEU A 81 3.46 4.48 -3.10
N LEU A 82 3.33 5.38 -2.11
CA LEU A 82 3.90 6.72 -2.14
C LEU A 82 5.27 6.80 -1.43
N GLY A 83 5.57 5.83 -0.57
CA GLY A 83 6.88 5.56 0.00
C GLY A 83 7.01 4.07 0.27
N TRP A 84 8.07 3.44 -0.24
CA TRP A 84 8.22 1.99 -0.14
C TRP A 84 9.68 1.56 -0.30
N SER A 85 9.96 0.33 0.15
CA SER A 85 11.26 -0.32 -0.02
C SER A 85 11.06 -1.70 -0.64
N GLY A 86 11.88 -2.06 -1.62
CA GLY A 86 11.76 -3.35 -2.29
C GLY A 86 12.60 -3.43 -3.55
N ALA A 87 12.58 -4.59 -4.19
CA ALA A 87 13.25 -4.80 -5.46
C ALA A 87 12.27 -4.45 -6.58
N ALA A 88 12.60 -3.44 -7.38
CA ALA A 88 11.98 -3.23 -8.67
C ALA A 88 13.04 -2.85 -9.69
N PRO A 89 12.89 -3.27 -10.96
CA PRO A 89 13.75 -2.80 -12.03
C PRO A 89 13.51 -1.30 -12.23
N THR A 90 14.38 -0.46 -11.70
CA THR A 90 14.28 0.99 -11.89
C THR A 90 14.82 1.36 -13.26
N SER A 91 13.92 1.76 -14.16
CA SER A 91 14.32 2.60 -15.31
C SER A 91 14.39 4.05 -14.84
N PRO A 92 15.47 4.80 -15.16
CA PRO A 92 15.64 6.19 -14.71
C PRO A 92 14.55 7.14 -15.19
N ASP A 93 13.84 6.80 -16.27
CA ASP A 93 12.74 7.63 -16.81
C ASP A 93 11.37 7.27 -16.23
N CYS A 94 11.29 6.21 -15.42
CA CYS A 94 10.03 5.70 -14.91
C CYS A 94 9.60 6.47 -13.66
N LYS A 95 8.44 7.15 -13.70
CA LYS A 95 7.87 7.88 -12.55
C LYS A 95 7.08 6.99 -11.60
N VAL A 96 6.37 6.01 -12.16
CA VAL A 96 5.67 4.94 -11.42
C VAL A 96 5.94 3.61 -12.10
N GLN A 97 6.17 2.56 -11.31
CA GLN A 97 6.50 1.24 -11.82
C GLN A 97 5.71 0.16 -11.09
N PRO A 98 5.39 -0.98 -11.73
CA PRO A 98 4.79 -2.11 -11.04
C PRO A 98 5.76 -2.68 -10.00
N VAL A 99 5.21 -3.14 -8.88
CA VAL A 99 5.99 -3.63 -7.74
C VAL A 99 5.43 -4.95 -7.24
N HIS A 100 6.18 -6.03 -7.47
CA HIS A 100 5.79 -7.39 -7.05
C HIS A 100 6.33 -7.79 -5.68
N LYS A 101 7.31 -7.06 -5.15
CA LYS A 101 7.86 -7.30 -3.80
C LYS A 101 8.19 -6.01 -3.08
N PHE A 102 7.52 -5.75 -1.97
CA PHE A 102 7.64 -4.48 -1.25
C PHE A 102 7.45 -4.61 0.26
N TRP A 103 7.92 -3.58 0.93
CA TRP A 103 7.62 -3.18 2.28
C TRP A 103 7.22 -1.70 2.27
N GLY A 104 6.44 -1.27 3.25
CA GLY A 104 6.08 0.15 3.42
C GLY A 104 4.64 0.46 3.05
N MET A 105 3.72 0.06 3.93
CA MET A 105 2.32 0.48 3.91
C MET A 105 2.08 1.77 4.72
N HIS A 106 3.13 2.54 5.01
CA HIS A 106 3.02 3.78 5.79
C HIS A 106 2.37 4.92 5.00
N ALA A 107 2.43 4.88 3.66
CA ALA A 107 1.70 5.81 2.83
C ALA A 107 1.42 5.29 1.43
N TYR A 108 0.14 5.28 1.07
CA TYR A 108 -0.33 4.65 -0.16
C TYR A 108 -1.71 5.15 -0.57
N VAL A 109 -2.09 4.85 -1.80
CA VAL A 109 -3.40 5.13 -2.38
C VAL A 109 -4.05 3.81 -2.79
N LEU A 110 -5.33 3.63 -2.48
CA LEU A 110 -6.11 2.48 -2.93
C LEU A 110 -7.21 2.90 -3.88
N SER A 111 -7.36 2.13 -4.95
CA SER A 111 -8.57 2.10 -5.75
C SER A 111 -9.69 1.33 -5.04
N LYS A 112 -10.90 1.42 -5.56
CA LYS A 112 -12.02 0.61 -5.05
C LYS A 112 -11.75 -0.89 -5.07
N THR A 113 -11.12 -1.41 -6.13
CA THR A 113 -10.73 -2.83 -6.19
C THR A 113 -9.62 -3.12 -5.20
N GLY A 114 -8.65 -2.21 -5.05
CA GLY A 114 -7.59 -2.35 -4.07
C GLY A 114 -8.07 -2.36 -2.63
N MET A 115 -9.11 -1.61 -2.29
CA MET A 115 -9.75 -1.70 -0.97
C MET A 115 -10.35 -3.09 -0.71
N VAL A 116 -11.00 -3.69 -1.71
CA VAL A 116 -11.56 -5.04 -1.60
C VAL A 116 -10.44 -6.07 -1.45
N GLN A 117 -9.40 -5.98 -2.29
CA GLN A 117 -8.27 -6.89 -2.25
C GLN A 117 -7.45 -6.76 -0.97
N LEU A 118 -7.24 -5.55 -0.45
CA LEU A 118 -6.58 -5.35 0.83
C LEU A 118 -7.31 -6.12 1.94
N VAL A 119 -8.64 -5.98 2.04
CA VAL A 119 -9.43 -6.68 3.05
C VAL A 119 -9.36 -8.20 2.87
N LYS A 120 -9.43 -8.68 1.62
CA LYS A 120 -9.33 -10.10 1.27
C LYS A 120 -8.00 -10.72 1.69
N HIS A 121 -6.87 -10.03 1.44
CA HIS A 121 -5.54 -10.57 1.72
C HIS A 121 -5.06 -10.30 3.14
N ALA A 122 -5.59 -9.26 3.80
CA ALA A 122 -5.29 -8.98 5.21
C ALA A 122 -6.01 -9.93 6.17
N LEU A 123 -7.13 -10.53 5.76
CA LEU A 123 -7.96 -11.38 6.61
C LEU A 123 -8.05 -12.84 6.10
N PRO A 124 -7.98 -13.84 7.00
CA PRO A 124 -7.63 -13.72 8.41
C PRO A 124 -6.15 -13.32 8.60
N ILE A 125 -5.83 -12.60 9.66
CA ILE A 125 -4.46 -12.12 9.92
C ILE A 125 -3.57 -13.31 10.25
N ARG A 126 -2.67 -13.65 9.32
CA ARG A 126 -1.73 -14.79 9.44
C ARG A 126 -0.26 -14.37 9.43
N THR A 127 0.03 -13.18 8.93
CA THR A 127 1.35 -12.58 8.83
C THR A 127 1.21 -11.06 8.85
N HIS A 128 2.32 -10.34 8.83
CA HIS A 128 2.32 -8.89 8.69
C HIS A 128 1.63 -8.46 7.38
N LEU A 129 0.91 -7.33 7.42
CA LEU A 129 0.06 -6.88 6.31
C LEU A 129 0.85 -6.67 5.02
N ASP A 130 1.97 -5.95 5.11
CA ASP A 130 2.91 -5.71 4.02
C ASP A 130 3.44 -7.01 3.41
N HIS A 131 3.78 -8.01 4.24
CA HIS A 131 4.15 -9.32 3.74
C HIS A 131 2.99 -10.00 2.98
N ALA A 132 1.77 -9.99 3.52
CA ALA A 132 0.61 -10.60 2.86
C ALA A 132 0.30 -9.95 1.50
N LEU A 133 0.33 -8.62 1.43
CA LEU A 133 0.07 -7.88 0.20
C LEU A 133 1.23 -8.00 -0.80
N SER A 134 2.47 -8.08 -0.32
CA SER A 134 3.63 -8.33 -1.17
C SER A 134 3.58 -9.72 -1.81
N GLN A 135 3.10 -10.75 -1.10
CA GLN A 135 2.89 -12.08 -1.70
C GLN A 135 1.78 -12.02 -2.76
N ALA A 136 0.64 -11.41 -2.44
CA ALA A 136 -0.47 -11.26 -3.38
C ALA A 136 -0.07 -10.48 -4.65
N SER A 137 0.82 -9.48 -4.53
CA SER A 137 1.35 -8.75 -5.68
C SER A 137 2.29 -9.59 -6.55
N GLY A 138 3.07 -10.49 -5.94
CA GLY A 138 3.90 -11.46 -6.66
C GLY A 138 3.09 -12.50 -7.45
N GLU A 139 1.84 -12.74 -7.04
CA GLU A 139 0.88 -13.65 -7.68
C GLU A 139 -0.09 -12.93 -8.63
N ASP A 140 0.10 -11.62 -8.87
CA ASP A 140 -0.78 -10.75 -9.68
C ASP A 140 -2.25 -10.66 -9.18
N ASP A 141 -2.54 -11.06 -7.94
CA ASP A 141 -3.87 -10.92 -7.30
C ASP A 141 -4.05 -9.55 -6.60
N PHE A 142 -2.95 -8.79 -6.45
CA PHE A 142 -2.96 -7.41 -5.94
C PHE A 142 -2.02 -6.52 -6.75
N ARG A 143 -2.56 -5.71 -7.67
CA ARG A 143 -1.75 -4.94 -8.64
C ARG A 143 -1.20 -3.67 -8.01
N VAL A 144 0.07 -3.70 -7.64
CA VAL A 144 0.73 -2.59 -6.96
C VAL A 144 1.66 -1.85 -7.89
N TYR A 145 1.58 -0.53 -7.85
CA TYR A 145 2.58 0.38 -8.41
C TYR A 145 3.27 1.13 -7.28
N GLY A 146 4.51 1.54 -7.48
CA GLY A 146 5.24 2.40 -6.57
C GLY A 146 5.78 3.62 -7.30
N VAL A 147 5.74 4.78 -6.65
CA VAL A 147 6.48 5.96 -7.12
C VAL A 147 7.97 5.62 -7.12
N SER A 148 8.67 6.01 -8.19
CA SER A 148 10.10 5.72 -8.37
C SER A 148 10.93 6.35 -7.26
N GLN A 149 11.94 5.61 -6.78
CA GLN A 149 12.82 6.04 -5.70
C GLN A 149 13.78 7.18 -6.11
N GLN A 150 13.89 7.48 -7.42
CA GLN A 150 14.68 8.60 -7.94
C GLN A 150 13.93 9.94 -7.89
N GLU A 151 12.61 9.92 -7.86
CA GLU A 151 11.81 11.08 -7.45
C GLU A 151 11.99 11.21 -5.94
N ASP A 152 12.77 12.21 -5.50
CA ASP A 152 13.06 12.56 -4.10
C ASP A 152 12.09 11.91 -3.11
N ARG A 153 12.52 10.80 -2.47
CA ARG A 153 11.74 9.95 -1.55
C ARG A 153 10.60 10.74 -0.92
N ILE A 154 9.43 10.63 -1.52
CA ILE A 154 8.33 11.54 -1.21
C ILE A 154 7.82 11.25 0.19
N LEU A 155 8.04 10.02 0.67
CA LEU A 155 7.73 9.57 2.01
C LEU A 155 8.82 8.63 2.51
N GLN A 156 9.39 8.98 3.68
CA GLN A 156 10.29 8.12 4.44
C GLN A 156 9.63 7.78 5.77
N ARG A 157 10.08 6.67 6.34
CA ARG A 157 9.87 6.32 7.74
C ARG A 157 11.16 6.58 8.50
#